data_AF-A0A6V7LCA8-F1
#
_entry.id   AF-A0A6V7LCA8-F1
#
_cell.length_a   1.000
_cell.length_b   1.000
_cell.length_c   1.000
_cell.angle_alpha   90.00
_cell.angle_beta   90.00
_cell.angle_gamma   90.00
#
_symmetry.space_group_name_H-M   'P 1'
#
loop_
_entity.id
_entity.type
_entity.pdbx_description
1 polymer ?
#
loop_
_entity_poly.entity_id
_entity_poly.type
_entity_poly.pdbx_seq_one_letter_code
_entity_poly.pdbx_strand_id
1 'polypeptide(L)'
;MRKRCKKTEASAVIVEKIRPGASTSVAVELPGVYTLKKNIQRYRLELMPQLLTPATMSKLQIPEEVQLMLKGEKFLQFDNESRRSRFLIVSTMENLQRLGSCRIWLSDRTFSSMPKKSSQLYNIHGGITQEDVDTEQVNFRSVPLVYVLTSSKRKTTYKRIMTTLIDLADVYLEQEVFVSDFEMAFIQAVETVFSKVTSHGCYFHFTVFYSPL
;
A
#
# COMPACT_ATOMS: atom_id res chain seq x y z
N MET A 1 22.65 13.05 13.28
CA MET A 1 22.17 14.36 12.79
C MET A 1 20.90 14.14 11.98
N ARG A 2 19.73 14.57 12.50
CA ARG A 2 18.39 14.21 12.00
C ARG A 2 18.00 15.02 10.75
N LYS A 3 18.10 14.45 9.54
CA LYS A 3 17.37 14.99 8.38
C LYS A 3 15.95 14.44 8.40
N ARG A 4 15.05 15.17 9.09
CA ARG A 4 13.60 15.00 8.93
C ARG A 4 13.29 15.03 7.43
N CYS A 5 12.52 14.05 6.93
CA CYS A 5 11.66 14.29 5.77
C CYS A 5 10.92 15.59 6.09
N LYS A 6 11.12 16.66 5.31
CA LYS A 6 10.63 18.01 5.64
C LYS A 6 9.16 17.88 6.04
N LYS A 7 8.85 18.03 7.33
CA LYS A 7 7.48 17.98 7.85
C LYS A 7 6.77 19.21 7.31
N THR A 8 6.27 19.16 6.09
CA THR A 8 5.28 20.13 5.63
C THR A 8 3.98 19.78 6.35
N GLU A 9 3.47 20.70 7.18
CA GLU A 9 2.20 20.52 7.87
C GLU A 9 1.09 20.13 6.88
N ALA A 10 0.07 19.38 7.27
CA ALA A 10 -1.02 19.07 6.34
C ALA A 10 -1.69 20.37 5.86
N SER A 11 -2.10 20.45 4.58
CA SER A 11 -2.75 21.66 4.05
C SER A 11 -3.98 22.07 4.87
N ALA A 12 -4.67 21.11 5.50
CA ALA A 12 -5.77 21.37 6.42
C ALA A 12 -5.33 22.15 7.67
N VAL A 13 -4.22 21.74 8.29
CA VAL A 13 -3.65 22.40 9.48
C VAL A 13 -3.20 23.82 9.17
N ILE A 14 -2.63 24.05 7.98
CA ILE A 14 -2.22 25.41 7.55
C ILE A 14 -3.45 26.31 7.37
N VAL A 15 -4.49 25.83 6.70
CA VAL A 15 -5.73 26.61 6.51
C VAL A 15 -6.41 26.91 7.83
N GLU A 16 -6.42 25.94 8.76
CA GLU A 16 -7.03 26.09 10.07
C GLU A 16 -6.27 27.06 10.98
N LYS A 17 -4.94 27.13 10.88
CA LYS A 17 -4.12 28.10 11.65
C LYS A 17 -4.24 29.53 11.13
N ILE A 18 -4.39 29.72 9.81
CA ILE A 18 -4.38 31.06 9.21
C ILE A 18 -5.77 31.72 9.32
N ARG A 19 -6.84 30.92 9.25
CA ARG A 19 -8.22 31.44 9.20
C ARG A 19 -8.64 32.28 10.42
N PRO A 20 -8.27 31.94 11.67
CA PRO A 20 -8.61 32.75 12.84
C PRO A 20 -7.88 34.10 12.89
N GLY A 21 -6.74 34.24 12.19
CA GLY A 21 -5.94 35.47 12.15
C GLY A 21 -6.29 36.40 10.98
N ALA A 22 -7.23 36.02 10.11
CA ALA A 22 -7.64 36.84 8.98
C ALA A 22 -8.66 37.89 9.43
N SER A 23 -8.43 39.15 9.07
CA SER A 23 -9.41 40.23 9.29
C SER A 23 -10.70 39.98 8.50
N THR A 24 -11.81 40.59 8.93
CA THR A 24 -13.13 40.39 8.35
C THR A 24 -13.18 40.73 6.84
N SER A 25 -12.44 41.76 6.41
CA SER A 25 -12.33 42.13 5.00
C SER A 25 -11.57 41.08 4.18
N VAL A 26 -10.48 40.53 4.74
CA VAL A 26 -9.68 39.48 4.10
C VAL A 26 -10.45 38.16 4.04
N ALA A 27 -11.25 37.85 5.07
CA ALA A 27 -12.03 36.61 5.12
C ALA A 27 -13.09 36.52 4.00
N VAL A 28 -13.61 37.66 3.53
CA VAL A 28 -14.59 37.73 2.43
C VAL A 28 -13.92 37.49 1.07
N GLU A 29 -12.66 37.89 0.91
CA GLU A 29 -11.90 37.69 -0.33
C GLU A 29 -11.22 36.32 -0.42
N LEU A 30 -11.11 35.59 0.70
CA LEU A 30 -10.44 34.29 0.72
C LEU A 30 -11.24 33.25 -0.09
N PRO A 31 -10.56 32.49 -0.97
CA PRO A 31 -11.17 31.33 -1.62
C PRO A 31 -11.68 30.32 -0.59
N GLY A 32 -12.69 29.53 -0.97
CA GLY A 32 -13.17 28.43 -0.13
C GLY A 32 -12.05 27.47 0.31
N VAL A 33 -12.23 26.83 1.47
CA VAL A 33 -11.24 25.93 2.11
C VAL A 33 -10.68 24.86 1.16
N TYR A 34 -11.53 24.32 0.28
CA TYR A 34 -11.11 23.36 -0.74
C TYR A 34 -10.08 23.98 -1.71
N THR A 35 -10.35 25.19 -2.20
CA THR A 35 -9.47 25.93 -3.11
C THR A 35 -8.16 26.32 -2.42
N LEU A 36 -8.21 26.75 -1.16
CA LEU A 36 -7.00 27.03 -0.37
C LEU A 36 -6.12 25.78 -0.21
N LYS A 37 -6.71 24.63 0.13
CA LYS A 37 -5.98 23.35 0.19
C LYS A 37 -5.32 23.02 -1.16
N LYS A 38 -6.04 23.22 -2.27
CA LYS A 38 -5.52 23.00 -3.63
C LYS A 38 -4.40 23.95 -4.00
N ASN A 39 -4.50 25.23 -3.63
CA ASN A 39 -3.47 26.24 -3.89
C ASN A 39 -2.19 25.92 -3.09
N ILE A 40 -2.33 25.56 -1.81
CA ILE A 40 -1.20 25.09 -0.99
C ILE A 40 -0.54 23.86 -1.61
N GLN A 41 -1.34 22.91 -2.09
CA GLN A 41 -0.82 21.71 -2.74
C GLN A 41 -0.10 22.04 -4.06
N ARG A 42 -0.65 22.95 -4.88
CA ARG A 42 -0.02 23.42 -6.12
C ARG A 42 1.31 24.11 -5.85
N TYR A 43 1.33 25.03 -4.88
CA TYR A 43 2.55 25.73 -4.46
C TYR A 43 3.63 24.77 -3.94
N ARG A 44 3.23 23.72 -3.21
CA ARG A 44 4.17 22.64 -2.80
C ARG A 44 4.74 21.89 -3.99
N LEU A 45 3.94 21.62 -5.01
CA LEU A 45 4.39 20.93 -6.22
C LEU A 45 5.36 21.81 -7.03
N GLU A 46 5.18 23.13 -7.04
CA GLU A 46 6.11 24.09 -7.64
C GLU A 46 7.45 24.15 -6.88
N LEU A 47 7.41 24.17 -5.54
CA LEU A 47 8.62 24.18 -4.70
C LEU A 47 9.32 22.82 -4.60
N MET A 48 8.61 21.74 -4.87
CA MET A 48 9.11 20.37 -4.78
C MET A 48 8.71 19.58 -6.03
N PRO A 49 9.32 19.84 -7.20
CA PRO A 49 9.01 19.13 -8.44
C PRO A 49 9.18 17.61 -8.32
N GLN A 50 10.01 17.13 -7.38
CA GLN A 50 10.16 15.71 -7.07
C GLN A 50 8.91 15.05 -6.46
N LEU A 51 7.96 15.85 -5.95
CA LEU A 51 6.64 15.36 -5.52
C LEU A 51 5.64 15.28 -6.67
N LEU A 52 6.02 15.75 -7.88
CA LEU A 52 5.18 15.56 -9.06
C LEU A 52 4.97 14.08 -9.25
N THR A 53 3.70 13.72 -9.18
CA THR A 53 3.28 12.36 -9.36
C THR A 53 3.62 11.93 -10.79
N PRO A 54 4.44 10.89 -10.99
CA PRO A 54 4.83 10.48 -12.32
C PRO A 54 3.59 10.15 -13.15
N ALA A 55 3.58 10.58 -14.41
CA ALA A 55 2.48 10.27 -15.33
C ALA A 55 2.30 8.76 -15.54
N THR A 56 3.37 7.97 -15.35
CA THR A 56 3.38 6.51 -15.45
C THR A 56 4.33 5.90 -14.43
N MET A 57 4.00 4.69 -13.95
CA MET A 57 4.87 3.87 -13.08
C MET A 57 6.27 3.63 -13.66
N SER A 58 6.41 3.54 -14.97
CA SER A 58 7.70 3.36 -15.65
C SER A 58 8.66 4.55 -15.50
N LYS A 59 8.13 5.76 -15.23
CA LYS A 59 8.93 6.98 -15.03
C LYS A 59 9.16 7.27 -13.55
N LEU A 60 8.65 6.44 -12.65
CA LEU A 60 8.84 6.60 -11.21
C LEU A 60 10.33 6.46 -10.89
N GLN A 61 10.93 7.54 -10.40
CA GLN A 61 12.26 7.53 -9.81
C GLN A 61 12.06 7.55 -8.30
N ILE A 62 12.61 6.56 -7.59
CA ILE A 62 12.47 6.44 -6.14
C ILE A 62 13.79 6.91 -5.52
N PRO A 63 13.85 8.11 -4.93
CA PRO A 63 15.05 8.62 -4.28
C PRO A 63 15.54 7.64 -3.20
N GLU A 64 16.85 7.50 -3.04
CA GLU A 64 17.46 6.58 -2.07
C GLU A 64 16.95 6.84 -0.64
N GLU A 65 16.66 8.10 -0.30
CA GLU A 65 16.21 8.51 1.02
C GLU A 65 14.82 7.96 1.39
N VAL A 66 13.99 7.63 0.40
CA VAL A 66 12.65 7.04 0.62
C VAL A 66 12.65 5.53 0.45
N GLN A 67 13.76 4.94 0.03
CA GLN A 67 13.94 3.48 -0.01
C GLN A 67 14.28 2.91 1.38
N LEU A 68 14.61 3.78 2.35
CA LEU A 68 15.00 3.43 3.70
C LEU A 68 13.96 3.88 4.73
N MET A 69 13.86 3.12 5.82
CA MET A 69 13.17 3.51 7.05
C MET A 69 13.90 4.64 7.77
N LEU A 70 13.26 5.26 8.77
CA LEU A 70 13.86 6.30 9.60
C LEU A 70 15.18 5.89 10.29
N LYS A 71 15.34 4.60 10.55
CA LYS A 71 16.55 4.02 11.16
C LYS A 71 17.61 3.59 10.15
N GLY A 72 17.38 3.80 8.85
CA GLY A 72 18.28 3.38 7.77
C GLY A 72 18.08 1.95 7.27
N GLU A 73 17.12 1.21 7.82
CA GLU A 73 16.77 -0.14 7.35
C GLU A 73 16.14 -0.08 5.96
N LYS A 74 16.51 -1.00 5.07
CA LYS A 74 15.93 -1.10 3.73
C LYS A 74 14.42 -1.36 3.82
N PHE A 75 13.65 -0.56 3.09
CA PHE A 75 12.19 -0.64 3.04
C PHE A 75 11.68 -0.98 1.64
N LEU A 76 12.28 -0.41 0.59
CA LEU A 76 12.05 -0.90 -0.77
C LEU A 76 12.84 -2.19 -0.96
N GLN A 77 12.18 -3.34 -0.86
CA GLN A 77 12.85 -4.65 -0.95
C GLN A 77 13.15 -5.03 -2.40
N PHE A 78 12.25 -4.68 -3.32
CA PHE A 78 12.39 -5.04 -4.72
C PHE A 78 11.76 -4.02 -5.67
N ASP A 79 12.43 -3.79 -6.79
CA ASP A 79 11.93 -3.06 -7.96
C ASP A 79 12.38 -3.81 -9.21
N ASN A 80 11.43 -4.23 -10.04
CA ASN A 80 11.79 -4.92 -11.28
C ASN A 80 12.16 -3.97 -12.43
N GLU A 81 12.04 -2.66 -12.23
CA GLU A 81 12.34 -1.58 -13.17
C GLU A 81 11.71 -1.73 -14.57
N SER A 82 10.67 -2.56 -14.69
CA SER A 82 10.07 -2.90 -15.97
C SER A 82 9.34 -1.69 -16.58
N ARG A 83 9.57 -1.41 -17.86
CA ARG A 83 8.86 -0.33 -18.56
C ARG A 83 7.37 -0.60 -18.78
N ARG A 84 6.95 -1.87 -18.78
CA ARG A 84 5.58 -2.29 -19.16
C ARG A 84 4.78 -2.90 -18.01
N SER A 85 5.45 -3.58 -17.09
CA SER A 85 4.85 -4.32 -15.99
C SER A 85 5.67 -4.10 -14.72
N ARG A 86 5.87 -2.82 -14.38
CA ARG A 86 6.65 -2.47 -13.20
C ARG A 86 5.91 -2.95 -11.97
N PHE A 87 6.63 -3.56 -11.05
CA PHE A 87 6.14 -3.74 -9.69
C PHE A 87 7.24 -3.49 -8.67
N LEU A 88 6.81 -3.03 -7.51
CA LEU A 88 7.64 -2.72 -6.35
C LEU A 88 7.14 -3.53 -5.18
N ILE A 89 8.05 -4.06 -4.36
CA ILE A 89 7.73 -4.69 -3.08
C ILE A 89 8.36 -3.82 -2.00
N VAL A 90 7.50 -3.29 -1.13
CA VAL A 90 7.89 -2.43 -0.02
C VAL A 90 7.51 -3.12 1.29
N SER A 91 8.51 -3.40 2.11
CA SER A 91 8.38 -4.10 3.40
C SER A 91 9.69 -4.01 4.19
N THR A 92 9.70 -4.46 5.44
CA THR A 92 10.92 -4.71 6.20
C THR A 92 11.28 -6.20 6.17
N MET A 93 12.53 -6.55 6.44
CA MET A 93 12.92 -7.95 6.57
C MET A 93 12.14 -8.66 7.69
N GLU A 94 11.93 -7.98 8.81
CA GLU A 94 11.10 -8.49 9.92
C GLU A 94 9.66 -8.78 9.47
N ASN A 95 9.05 -7.89 8.69
CA ASN A 95 7.71 -8.09 8.17
C ASN A 95 7.66 -9.26 7.18
N LEU A 96 8.67 -9.42 6.33
CA LEU A 96 8.77 -10.54 5.38
C LEU A 96 8.88 -11.88 6.11
N GLN A 97 9.74 -11.96 7.13
CA GLN A 97 9.86 -13.15 7.98
C GLN A 97 8.55 -13.46 8.72
N ARG A 98 7.91 -12.43 9.26
CA ARG A 98 6.61 -12.58 9.94
C ARG A 98 5.53 -13.05 8.98
N LEU A 99 5.49 -12.50 7.77
CA LEU A 99 4.57 -12.93 6.73
C LEU A 99 4.86 -14.40 6.35
N GLY A 100 6.14 -14.77 6.30
CA GLY A 100 6.63 -16.13 6.13
C GLY A 100 6.08 -17.13 7.17
N SER A 101 5.89 -16.68 8.40
CA SER A 101 5.36 -17.51 9.50
C SER A 101 3.82 -17.62 9.53
N CYS A 102 3.11 -16.78 8.78
CA CYS A 102 1.65 -16.77 8.75
C CYS A 102 1.12 -17.85 7.82
N ARG A 103 0.18 -18.68 8.32
CA ARG A 103 -0.56 -19.68 7.53
C ARG A 103 -1.69 -19.07 6.69
N ILE A 104 -2.18 -17.91 7.11
CA ILE A 104 -3.29 -17.18 6.48
C ILE A 104 -2.73 -15.87 5.94
N TRP A 105 -2.84 -15.68 4.63
CA TRP A 105 -2.55 -14.41 3.98
C TRP A 105 -3.84 -13.77 3.50
N LEU A 106 -3.95 -12.45 3.72
CA LEU A 106 -5.07 -11.66 3.23
C LEU A 106 -4.54 -10.57 2.31
N SER A 107 -5.17 -10.37 1.18
CA SER A 107 -4.81 -9.33 0.22
C SER A 107 -5.96 -8.35 0.07
N ASP A 108 -5.65 -7.08 0.28
CA ASP A 108 -6.58 -5.97 0.03
C ASP A 108 -6.05 -5.07 -1.08
N ARG A 109 -6.91 -4.73 -2.03
CA ARG A 109 -6.56 -3.87 -3.16
C ARG A 109 -7.12 -2.48 -2.95
N THR A 110 -6.24 -1.50 -2.81
CA THR A 110 -6.65 -0.10 -2.62
C THR A 110 -6.33 0.75 -3.86
N PHE A 111 -7.33 1.55 -4.28
CA PHE A 111 -7.20 2.45 -5.44
C PHE A 111 -7.12 3.93 -5.06
N SER A 112 -7.63 4.29 -3.88
CA SER A 112 -7.88 5.69 -3.49
C SER A 112 -6.61 6.53 -3.31
N SER A 113 -5.46 5.89 -3.09
CA SER A 113 -4.17 6.53 -2.87
C SER A 113 -3.27 6.60 -4.12
N MET A 114 -3.70 6.04 -5.26
CA MET A 114 -2.84 5.88 -6.43
C MET A 114 -3.06 6.95 -7.51
N PRO A 115 -1.97 7.42 -8.16
CA PRO A 115 -2.05 8.28 -9.33
C PRO A 115 -2.86 7.64 -10.46
N LYS A 116 -3.75 8.40 -11.12
CA LYS A 116 -4.71 7.87 -12.11
C LYS A 116 -4.09 7.00 -13.24
N LYS A 117 -4.89 6.00 -13.63
CA LYS A 117 -4.82 5.09 -14.81
C LYS A 117 -3.50 4.34 -15.00
N SER A 118 -3.26 3.33 -14.16
CA SER A 118 -2.64 2.02 -14.49
C SER A 118 -1.94 1.37 -13.30
N SER A 119 -1.86 2.03 -12.14
CA SER A 119 -1.27 1.46 -10.92
C SER A 119 -2.30 0.90 -9.95
N GLN A 120 -1.96 -0.20 -9.30
CA GLN A 120 -2.67 -0.81 -8.19
C GLN A 120 -1.74 -0.95 -6.99
N LEU A 121 -2.26 -0.66 -5.79
CA LEU A 121 -1.60 -0.97 -4.54
C LEU A 121 -2.31 -2.19 -3.92
N TYR A 122 -1.54 -3.26 -3.71
CA TYR A 122 -1.95 -4.43 -2.95
C TYR A 122 -1.28 -4.37 -1.59
N ASN A 123 -2.08 -4.52 -0.54
CA ASN A 123 -1.60 -4.73 0.82
C ASN A 123 -1.75 -6.21 1.13
N ILE A 124 -0.64 -6.87 1.45
CA ILE A 124 -0.63 -8.26 1.90
C ILE A 124 -0.48 -8.25 3.42
N HIS A 125 -1.45 -8.89 4.06
CA HIS A 125 -1.57 -9.00 5.49
C HIS A 125 -1.28 -10.44 5.93
N GLY A 126 -0.58 -10.57 7.05
CA GLY A 126 -0.48 -11.83 7.77
C GLY A 126 -1.61 -11.95 8.77
N GLY A 127 -2.34 -13.08 8.74
CA GLY A 127 -3.30 -13.46 9.75
C GLY A 127 -2.59 -14.06 10.97
N ILE A 128 -2.86 -13.52 12.15
CA ILE A 128 -2.34 -13.99 13.43
C ILE A 128 -3.50 -14.48 14.25
N THR A 129 -3.50 -15.78 14.54
CA THR A 129 -4.45 -16.42 15.44
C THR A 129 -3.80 -16.60 16.81
N GLN A 130 -4.46 -16.10 17.84
CA GLN A 130 -4.06 -16.29 19.23
C GLN A 130 -5.18 -17.00 19.97
N GLU A 131 -4.86 -18.14 20.56
CA GLU A 131 -5.77 -18.86 21.44
C GLU A 131 -5.55 -18.36 22.86
N ASP A 132 -6.61 -17.87 23.48
CA ASP A 132 -6.62 -17.56 24.89
C ASP A 132 -6.93 -18.85 25.65
N VAL A 133 -5.93 -19.32 26.40
CA VAL A 133 -5.98 -20.58 27.14
C VAL A 133 -7.00 -20.53 28.27
N ASP A 134 -7.28 -19.36 28.82
CA ASP A 134 -8.17 -19.20 29.98
C ASP A 134 -9.63 -19.02 29.55
N THR A 135 -9.87 -18.44 28.37
CA THR A 135 -11.23 -18.15 27.88
C THR A 135 -11.71 -19.05 26.74
N GLU A 136 -10.85 -19.96 26.25
CA GLU A 136 -11.04 -20.77 25.04
C GLU A 136 -11.39 -19.93 23.79
N GLN A 137 -11.09 -18.63 23.82
CA GLN A 137 -11.37 -17.73 22.71
C GLN A 137 -10.23 -17.72 21.70
N VAL A 138 -10.59 -17.91 20.44
CA VAL A 138 -9.67 -17.77 19.32
C VAL A 138 -9.78 -16.35 18.76
N ASN A 139 -8.75 -15.55 18.96
CA ASN A 139 -8.67 -14.19 18.45
C ASN A 139 -7.88 -14.14 17.15
N PHE A 140 -8.49 -13.58 16.10
CA PHE A 140 -7.83 -13.35 14.82
C PHE A 140 -7.47 -11.88 14.64
N ARG A 141 -6.23 -11.61 14.23
CA ARG A 141 -5.76 -10.25 13.88
C ARG A 141 -5.10 -10.26 12.51
N SER A 142 -5.56 -9.37 11.64
CA SER A 142 -4.93 -9.10 10.35
C SER A 142 -3.92 -7.96 10.49
N VAL A 143 -2.66 -8.20 10.14
CA VAL A 143 -1.58 -7.21 10.24
C VAL A 143 -1.01 -6.95 8.84
N PRO A 144 -0.99 -5.70 8.34
CA PRO A 144 -0.36 -5.39 7.06
C PRO A 144 1.16 -5.53 7.18
N LEU A 145 1.75 -6.38 6.33
CA LEU A 145 3.18 -6.68 6.39
C LEU A 145 3.91 -6.27 5.12
N VAL A 146 3.26 -6.37 3.96
CA VAL A 146 3.87 -6.08 2.66
C VAL A 146 2.96 -5.20 1.82
N TYR A 147 3.58 -4.24 1.13
CA TYR A 147 2.92 -3.36 0.17
C TYR A 147 3.49 -3.63 -1.22
N VAL A 148 2.61 -3.93 -2.17
CA VAL A 148 2.99 -4.16 -3.57
C VAL A 148 2.35 -3.12 -4.46
N LEU A 149 3.17 -2.32 -5.12
CA LEU A 149 2.72 -1.36 -6.11
C LEU A 149 3.00 -1.92 -7.51
N THR A 150 1.97 -2.14 -8.33
CA THR A 150 2.11 -2.73 -9.68
C THR A 150 1.42 -1.88 -10.74
N SER A 151 1.97 -1.84 -11.95
CA SER A 151 1.37 -1.19 -13.12
C SER A 151 0.56 -2.15 -14.01
N SER A 152 0.40 -3.40 -13.60
CA SER A 152 -0.15 -4.46 -14.46
C SER A 152 -1.04 -5.43 -13.69
N LYS A 153 -2.22 -5.69 -14.27
CA LYS A 153 -3.23 -6.63 -13.75
C LYS A 153 -3.17 -8.04 -14.35
N ARG A 154 -2.04 -8.37 -14.98
CA ARG A 154 -1.90 -9.64 -15.70
C ARG A 154 -1.52 -10.75 -14.73
N LYS A 155 -2.09 -11.93 -14.90
CA LYS A 155 -1.72 -13.16 -14.16
C LYS A 155 -0.21 -13.38 -14.14
N THR A 156 0.48 -13.13 -15.25
CA THR A 156 1.95 -13.27 -15.35
C THR A 156 2.70 -12.28 -14.46
N THR A 157 2.21 -11.06 -14.29
CA THR A 157 2.79 -10.09 -13.35
C THR A 157 2.56 -10.54 -11.91
N TYR A 158 1.35 -10.98 -11.57
CA TYR A 158 1.05 -11.49 -10.23
C TYR A 158 1.86 -12.73 -9.87
N LYS A 159 2.07 -13.65 -10.81
CA LYS A 159 2.94 -14.82 -10.62
C LYS A 159 4.35 -14.38 -10.25
N ARG A 160 4.91 -13.38 -10.95
CA ARG A 160 6.23 -12.82 -10.65
C ARG A 160 6.27 -12.14 -9.28
N ILE A 161 5.25 -11.37 -8.93
CA ILE A 161 5.12 -10.75 -7.61
C ILE A 161 5.16 -11.81 -6.52
N MET A 162 4.30 -12.84 -6.60
CA MET A 162 4.21 -13.89 -5.59
C MET A 162 5.49 -14.72 -5.48
N THR A 163 6.12 -15.07 -6.61
CA THR A 163 7.41 -15.79 -6.60
C THR A 163 8.50 -14.95 -5.93
N THR A 164 8.60 -13.66 -6.30
CA THR A 164 9.57 -12.75 -5.69
C THR A 164 9.33 -12.58 -4.19
N LEU A 165 8.07 -12.57 -3.74
CA LEU A 165 7.74 -12.48 -2.32
C LEU A 165 8.17 -13.71 -1.53
N ILE A 166 8.03 -14.90 -2.11
CA ILE A 166 8.50 -16.14 -1.48
C ILE A 166 10.02 -16.12 -1.35
N ASP A 167 10.71 -15.74 -2.43
CA ASP A 167 12.17 -15.64 -2.44
C ASP A 167 12.68 -14.61 -1.39
N LEU A 168 11.99 -13.48 -1.26
CA LEU A 168 12.33 -12.44 -0.28
C LEU A 168 12.00 -12.83 1.16
N ALA A 169 10.94 -13.61 1.38
CA ALA A 169 10.56 -14.06 2.70
C ALA A 169 11.48 -15.16 3.24
N ASP A 170 12.26 -15.82 2.39
CA ASP A 170 13.23 -16.88 2.74
C ASP A 170 12.61 -17.97 3.63
N VAL A 171 11.36 -18.33 3.34
CA VAL A 171 10.62 -19.39 4.04
C VAL A 171 9.95 -20.26 2.99
N TYR A 172 10.02 -21.59 3.18
CA TYR A 172 9.15 -22.54 2.49
C TYR A 172 7.71 -22.27 2.90
N LEU A 173 7.07 -21.39 2.15
CA LEU A 173 5.72 -20.95 2.40
C LEU A 173 4.74 -22.04 2.01
N GLU A 174 4.43 -22.94 2.94
CA GLU A 174 3.19 -23.71 2.87
C GLU A 174 2.03 -22.80 3.28
N GLN A 175 1.64 -21.89 2.38
CA GLN A 175 0.43 -21.10 2.57
C GLN A 175 -0.78 -22.02 2.54
N GLU A 176 -1.49 -22.11 3.66
CA GLU A 176 -2.70 -22.93 3.78
C GLU A 176 -3.90 -22.18 3.20
N VAL A 177 -4.02 -20.90 3.52
CA VAL A 177 -5.19 -20.09 3.18
C VAL A 177 -4.78 -18.74 2.61
N PHE A 178 -5.37 -18.38 1.47
CA PHE A 178 -5.24 -17.06 0.87
C PHE A 178 -6.60 -16.43 0.66
N VAL A 179 -6.82 -15.24 1.22
CA VAL A 179 -8.07 -14.49 1.10
C VAL A 179 -7.82 -13.23 0.28
N SER A 180 -8.55 -13.01 -0.81
CA SER A 180 -8.39 -11.80 -1.63
C SER A 180 -9.71 -11.23 -2.12
N ASP A 181 -9.65 -10.10 -2.82
CA ASP A 181 -10.73 -9.70 -3.70
C ASP A 181 -10.95 -10.74 -4.82
N PHE A 182 -12.03 -10.57 -5.58
CA PHE A 182 -12.47 -11.51 -6.62
C PHE A 182 -11.71 -11.33 -7.96
N GLU A 183 -10.47 -10.83 -7.93
CA GLU A 183 -9.67 -10.68 -9.16
C GLU A 183 -9.10 -12.04 -9.62
N MET A 184 -9.77 -12.67 -10.59
CA MET A 184 -9.41 -14.00 -11.10
C MET A 184 -7.95 -14.15 -11.52
N ALA A 185 -7.36 -13.14 -12.18
CA ALA A 185 -5.97 -13.19 -12.60
C ALA A 185 -5.00 -13.29 -11.41
N PHE A 186 -5.37 -12.72 -10.26
CA PHE A 186 -4.60 -12.74 -9.03
C PHE A 186 -4.76 -14.09 -8.31
N ILE A 187 -6.00 -14.55 -8.12
CA ILE A 187 -6.33 -15.86 -7.53
C ILE A 187 -5.59 -16.97 -8.29
N GLN A 188 -5.73 -17.02 -9.61
CA GLN A 188 -5.06 -18.03 -10.42
C GLN A 188 -3.54 -17.94 -10.38
N ALA A 189 -2.97 -16.75 -10.14
CA ALA A 189 -1.52 -16.62 -9.99
C ALA A 189 -1.03 -17.20 -8.66
N VAL A 190 -1.76 -16.95 -7.57
CA VAL A 190 -1.52 -17.53 -6.25
C VAL A 190 -1.58 -19.05 -6.31
N GLU A 191 -2.65 -19.62 -6.88
CA GLU A 191 -2.80 -21.08 -7.05
C GLU A 191 -1.75 -21.71 -7.96
N THR A 192 -1.16 -20.94 -8.87
CA THR A 192 -0.04 -21.42 -9.71
C THR A 192 1.28 -21.45 -8.94
N VAL A 193 1.43 -20.59 -7.92
CA VAL A 193 2.67 -20.42 -7.16
C VAL A 193 2.69 -21.30 -5.91
N PHE A 194 1.55 -21.40 -5.21
CA PHE A 194 1.41 -22.21 -4.00
C PHE A 194 0.59 -23.46 -4.33
N SER A 195 1.22 -24.64 -4.27
CA SER A 195 0.60 -25.90 -4.69
C SER A 195 -0.46 -26.44 -3.73
N LYS A 196 -0.50 -25.97 -2.48
CA LYS A 196 -1.40 -26.44 -1.41
C LYS A 196 -2.36 -25.37 -0.89
N VAL A 197 -2.41 -24.19 -1.53
CA VAL A 197 -3.20 -23.06 -1.04
C VAL A 197 -4.70 -23.26 -1.26
N THR A 198 -5.50 -22.90 -0.26
CA THR A 198 -6.94 -22.75 -0.40
C THR A 198 -7.29 -21.26 -0.58
N SER A 199 -7.76 -20.90 -1.77
CA SER A 199 -8.17 -19.52 -2.07
C SER A 199 -9.62 -19.26 -1.64
N HIS A 200 -9.85 -18.19 -0.88
CA HIS A 200 -11.19 -17.72 -0.53
C HIS A 200 -11.42 -16.28 -0.98
N GLY A 201 -12.67 -15.97 -1.33
CA GLY A 201 -13.11 -14.59 -1.54
C GLY A 201 -13.26 -13.86 -0.21
N CYS A 202 -12.83 -12.61 -0.16
CA CYS A 202 -12.99 -11.75 1.01
C CYS A 202 -14.48 -11.39 1.20
N TYR A 203 -15.06 -11.77 2.35
CA TYR A 203 -16.46 -11.48 2.67
C TYR A 203 -16.80 -9.99 2.69
N PHE A 204 -15.89 -9.14 3.18
CA PHE A 204 -16.08 -7.68 3.15
C PHE A 204 -16.27 -7.17 1.71
N HIS A 205 -15.47 -7.65 0.77
CA HIS A 205 -15.61 -7.30 -0.63
C HIS A 205 -16.90 -7.89 -1.22
N PHE A 206 -17.32 -9.07 -0.78
CA PHE A 206 -18.59 -9.67 -1.19
C PHE A 206 -19.79 -8.81 -0.79
N THR A 207 -19.85 -8.37 0.47
CA THR A 207 -20.97 -7.58 0.98
C THR A 207 -21.03 -6.18 0.39
N VAL A 208 -19.88 -5.55 0.13
CA VAL A 208 -19.83 -4.18 -0.41
C VAL A 208 -20.08 -4.12 -1.93
N PHE A 209 -19.66 -5.13 -2.69
CA PHE A 209 -19.68 -5.06 -4.17
C PHE A 209 -20.62 -6.06 -4.86
N TYR A 210 -21.03 -7.14 -4.19
CA TYR A 210 -21.72 -8.26 -4.84
C TYR A 210 -23.00 -8.72 -4.14
N SER A 211 -23.27 -8.26 -2.92
CA SER A 211 -24.55 -8.53 -2.26
C SER A 211 -25.60 -7.54 -2.76
N PRO A 212 -26.66 -7.98 -3.44
CA PRO A 212 -27.84 -7.16 -3.60
C PRO A 212 -28.50 -7.06 -2.22
N LEU A 213 -28.65 -5.84 -1.69
CA LEU A 213 -29.73 -5.58 -0.75
C LEU A 213 -31.04 -5.50 -1.54
#